data_AF-A0A9P7YS38-F1
#
_entry.id   AF-A0A9P7YS38-F1
#
_cell.length_a   1.000
_cell.length_b   1.000
_cell.length_c   1.000
_cell.angle_alpha   90.00
_cell.angle_beta   90.00
_cell.angle_gamma   90.00
#
_symmetry.space_group_name_H-M   'P 1'
#
loop_
_entity.id
_entity.type
_entity.pdbx_description
1 polymer ?
#
loop_
_entity_poly.entity_id
_entity_poly.type
_entity_poly.pdbx_seq_one_letter_code
_entity_poly.pdbx_strand_id
1 'polypeptide(L)'
;MPIGYTRPALRLRPSTGRMVSLTPVMEVASAFKKLDIMCARNQVRSDSNRQRFHERPGLKRKRLASERWRRRFGAGFKATVARVKQLRKQGW
;
A
#
# COMPACT_ATOMS: atom_id res chain seq x y z
N MET A 1 33.88 -26.63 -25.89
CA MET A 1 33.10 -26.56 -24.63
C MET A 1 32.24 -25.30 -24.67
N PRO A 2 30.91 -25.36 -24.56
CA PRO A 2 30.10 -24.14 -24.57
C PRO A 2 30.20 -23.47 -23.19
N ILE A 3 30.71 -22.24 -23.17
CA ILE A 3 30.66 -21.33 -22.01
C ILE A 3 29.22 -20.85 -21.82
N GLY A 4 28.39 -21.70 -21.22
CA GLY A 4 27.02 -21.33 -20.87
C GLY A 4 27.02 -20.28 -19.75
N TYR A 5 26.48 -19.10 -20.02
CA TYR A 5 26.17 -18.12 -18.99
C TYR A 5 25.06 -18.66 -18.08
N THR A 6 25.41 -19.34 -16.98
CA THR A 6 24.47 -19.63 -15.91
C THR A 6 23.99 -18.31 -15.32
N ARG A 7 22.71 -17.98 -15.51
CA ARG A 7 22.08 -16.81 -14.88
C ARG A 7 22.25 -16.92 -13.37
N PRO A 8 22.69 -15.85 -12.67
CA PRO A 8 22.80 -15.91 -11.22
C PRO A 8 21.43 -16.19 -10.61
N ALA A 9 21.38 -17.11 -9.63
CA ALA A 9 20.16 -17.47 -8.95
C ALA A 9 19.59 -16.24 -8.22
N LEU A 10 18.36 -15.84 -8.58
CA LEU A 10 17.68 -14.73 -7.93
C LEU A 10 17.30 -15.12 -6.51
N ARG A 11 17.62 -14.26 -5.53
CA ARG A 11 17.25 -14.48 -4.13
C ARG A 11 15.78 -14.11 -3.92
N LEU A 12 14.91 -15.12 -3.93
CA LEU A 12 13.46 -14.96 -3.72
C LEU A 12 13.10 -15.06 -2.23
N ARG A 13 13.24 -13.96 -1.49
CA ARG A 13 12.78 -13.85 -0.10
C ARG A 13 11.62 -12.84 0.00
N PRO A 14 10.81 -12.87 1.07
CA PRO A 14 9.82 -11.81 1.33
C PRO A 14 10.42 -10.39 1.42
N SER A 15 11.73 -10.28 1.69
CA SER A 15 12.47 -9.01 1.67
C SER A 15 12.67 -8.45 0.26
N THR A 16 12.71 -9.31 -0.76
CA THR A 16 13.00 -8.92 -2.15
C THR A 16 11.95 -7.94 -2.69
N GLY A 17 10.67 -8.11 -2.31
CA GLY A 17 9.59 -7.16 -2.67
C GLY A 17 9.57 -5.86 -1.87
N ARG A 18 10.43 -5.72 -0.86
CA ARG A 18 10.59 -4.51 -0.01
C ARG A 18 11.98 -3.89 -0.15
N MET A 19 12.65 -4.15 -1.27
CA MET A 19 13.96 -3.60 -1.56
C MET A 19 13.83 -2.42 -2.53
N VAL A 20 14.58 -1.35 -2.29
CA VAL A 20 14.72 -0.22 -3.20
C VAL A 20 16.18 -0.13 -3.59
N SER A 21 16.49 -0.35 -4.87
CA SER A 21 17.85 -0.13 -5.38
C SER A 21 18.13 1.37 -5.48
N LEU A 22 19.33 1.76 -5.06
CA LEU A 22 19.82 3.12 -5.27
C LEU A 22 20.25 3.26 -6.73
N THR A 23 19.91 4.41 -7.32
CA THR A 23 20.48 4.83 -8.60
C THR A 23 21.45 5.98 -8.33
N PRO A 24 22.45 6.23 -9.20
CA PRO A 24 23.42 7.31 -9.00
C PRO A 24 22.80 8.71 -8.86
N VAL A 25 21.57 8.87 -9.36
CA VAL A 25 20.81 10.13 -9.37
C VAL A 25 19.94 10.28 -8.10
N MET A 26 19.76 9.20 -7.32
CA MET A 26 18.82 9.19 -6.20
C MET A 26 19.53 9.36 -4.85
N GLU A 27 19.22 10.46 -4.18
CA GLU A 27 19.59 10.71 -2.78
C GLU A 27 19.08 9.60 -1.85
N VAL A 28 19.89 9.21 -0.87
CA VAL A 28 19.58 8.15 0.10
C VAL A 28 18.30 8.47 0.89
N ALA A 29 18.11 9.74 1.28
CA ALA A 29 16.90 10.19 1.97
C ALA A 29 15.62 9.96 1.12
N SER A 30 15.72 10.19 -0.20
CA SER A 30 14.62 9.95 -1.14
C SER A 30 14.32 8.45 -1.29
N ALA A 31 15.35 7.61 -1.24
CA ALA A 31 15.20 6.16 -1.25
C ALA A 31 14.45 5.65 0.00
N PHE A 32 14.75 6.19 1.19
CA PHE A 32 14.03 5.85 2.42
C PHE A 32 12.56 6.28 2.37
N LYS A 33 12.26 7.48 1.85
CA LYS A 33 10.87 7.92 1.65
C LYS A 33 10.13 6.99 0.69
N LYS A 34 10.78 6.58 -0.40
CA LYS A 34 10.22 5.63 -1.36
C LYS A 34 9.93 4.27 -0.70
N LEU A 35 10.85 3.78 0.13
CA LEU A 35 10.66 2.54 0.89
C LEU A 35 9.47 2.64 1.86
N ASP A 36 9.34 3.75 2.59
CA ASP A 36 8.23 3.96 3.52
C ASP A 36 6.87 4.01 2.80
N ILE A 37 6.79 4.71 1.66
CA ILE A 37 5.59 4.73 0.80
C ILE A 37 5.24 3.33 0.31
N MET A 38 6.22 2.53 -0.11
CA MET A 38 5.99 1.14 -0.54
C MET A 38 5.45 0.27 0.60
N CYS A 39 6.04 0.36 1.80
CA CYS A 39 5.58 -0.36 2.98
C CYS A 39 4.18 0.09 3.43
N ALA A 40 3.87 1.38 3.34
CA ALA A 40 2.56 1.95 3.65
C ALA A 40 1.49 1.51 2.65
N ARG A 41 1.80 1.53 1.35
CA ARG A 41 0.90 1.05 0.29
C ARG A 41 0.52 -0.42 0.47
N ASN A 42 1.49 -1.24 0.87
CA ASN A 42 1.30 -2.66 1.18
C ASN A 42 0.74 -2.92 2.58
N GLN A 43 0.44 -1.89 3.37
CA GLN A 43 -0.15 -1.99 4.71
C GLN A 43 0.67 -2.81 5.72
N VAL A 44 1.99 -2.98 5.49
CA VAL A 44 2.87 -3.85 6.30
C VAL A 44 2.84 -3.47 7.78
N ARG A 45 2.87 -2.17 8.08
CA ARG A 45 2.79 -1.66 9.47
C ARG A 45 1.44 -1.97 10.12
N SER A 46 0.34 -1.83 9.38
CA SER A 46 -1.01 -2.13 9.89
C SER A 46 -1.14 -3.61 10.22
N ASP A 47 -0.66 -4.48 9.32
CA ASP A 47 -0.72 -5.93 9.51
C ASP A 47 0.17 -6.37 10.67
N SER A 48 1.39 -5.84 10.77
CA SER A 48 2.27 -6.11 11.92
C SER A 48 1.62 -5.73 13.26
N ASN A 49 0.95 -4.57 13.32
CA ASN A 49 0.26 -4.15 14.54
C ASN A 49 -0.94 -5.04 14.87
N ARG A 50 -1.70 -5.48 13.85
CA ARG A 50 -2.85 -6.37 14.01
C ARG A 50 -2.45 -7.79 14.43
N GLN A 51 -1.28 -8.26 14.00
CA GLN A 51 -0.75 -9.58 14.34
C GLN A 51 -0.16 -9.64 15.75
N ARG A 52 0.04 -8.50 16.42
CA ARG A 52 0.59 -8.45 17.78
C ARG A 52 -0.25 -9.23 18.81
N PHE A 53 -1.56 -9.30 18.59
CA PHE A 53 -2.49 -10.02 19.47
C PHE A 53 -3.49 -10.84 18.64
N HIS A 54 -3.94 -11.97 19.18
CA HIS A 54 -4.96 -12.78 18.54
C HIS A 54 -6.32 -12.06 18.55
N GLU A 55 -6.89 -11.84 17.37
CA GLU A 55 -8.25 -11.34 17.18
C GLU A 55 -9.21 -12.51 16.89
N ARG A 56 -10.26 -12.66 17.72
CA ARG A 56 -11.29 -13.69 17.50
C ARG A 56 -11.96 -13.52 16.13
N PRO A 57 -12.29 -14.60 15.41
CA PRO A 57 -12.88 -14.51 14.07
C PRO A 57 -14.16 -13.66 13.99
N GLY A 58 -15.02 -13.72 15.00
CA GLY A 58 -16.24 -12.91 15.05
C GLY A 58 -15.98 -11.41 15.17
N LEU A 59 -15.00 -11.01 16.01
CA LEU A 59 -14.58 -9.61 16.15
C LEU A 59 -13.96 -9.11 14.84
N LYS A 60 -13.10 -9.93 14.21
CA LYS A 60 -12.49 -9.63 12.91
C LYS A 60 -13.55 -9.37 11.83
N ARG A 61 -14.61 -10.18 11.75
CA ARG A 61 -15.72 -9.98 10.79
C ARG A 61 -16.44 -8.66 11.03
N LYS A 62 -16.79 -8.34 12.28
CA LYS A 62 -17.45 -7.07 12.64
C LYS A 62 -16.58 -5.86 12.29
N ARG A 63 -15.29 -5.91 12.63
CA ARG A 63 -14.32 -4.87 12.28
C ARG A 63 -14.20 -4.68 10.78
N LEU A 64 -14.02 -5.75 10.02
CA LEU A 64 -13.90 -5.68 8.56
C LEU A 64 -15.16 -5.14 7.90
N ALA A 65 -16.35 -5.49 8.39
CA ALA A 65 -17.61 -4.93 7.89
C ALA A 65 -17.68 -3.41 8.11
N SER A 66 -17.37 -2.95 9.33
CA SER A 66 -17.34 -1.52 9.67
C SER A 66 -16.27 -0.74 8.89
N GLU A 67 -15.06 -1.29 8.75
CA GLU A 67 -13.97 -0.67 7.95
C GLU A 67 -14.37 -0.51 6.48
N ARG A 68 -14.94 -1.55 5.86
CA ARG A 68 -15.40 -1.49 4.47
C ARG A 68 -16.53 -0.49 4.28
N TRP A 69 -17.50 -0.45 5.20
CA TRP A 69 -18.60 0.50 5.14
C TRP A 69 -18.08 1.95 5.22
N ARG A 70 -17.25 2.26 6.21
CA ARG A 70 -16.65 3.61 6.36
C ARG A 70 -15.86 4.03 5.12
N ARG A 71 -15.11 3.10 4.51
CA ARG A 71 -14.35 3.36 3.27
C ARG A 71 -15.28 3.68 2.10
N ARG A 72 -16.36 2.91 1.91
CA ARG A 72 -17.35 3.14 0.84
C ARG A 72 -18.10 4.43 1.05
N PHE A 73 -18.56 4.68 2.28
CA PHE A 73 -19.25 5.92 2.66
C PHE A 73 -18.36 7.14 2.38
N GLY A 74 -17.11 7.13 2.86
CA GLY A 74 -16.17 8.23 2.63
C GLY A 74 -15.86 8.46 1.14
N ALA A 75 -15.80 7.39 0.34
CA ALA A 75 -15.62 7.52 -1.11
C ALA A 75 -16.85 8.16 -1.78
N GLY A 76 -18.06 7.68 -1.45
CA GLY A 76 -19.32 8.25 -1.94
C GLY A 76 -19.48 9.72 -1.54
N PHE A 77 -19.20 10.05 -0.29
CA PHE A 77 -19.27 11.42 0.21
C PHE A 77 -18.33 12.36 -0.56
N LYS A 78 -17.08 11.95 -0.78
CA LYS A 78 -16.12 12.73 -1.58
C LYS A 78 -16.61 12.92 -3.02
N ALA A 79 -17.21 11.90 -3.62
CA ALA A 79 -17.78 11.98 -4.96
C ALA A 79 -18.97 12.96 -5.03
N THR A 80 -19.86 12.93 -4.03
CA THR A 80 -20.97 13.90 -3.93
C THR A 80 -20.45 15.33 -3.79
N VAL A 81 -19.47 15.58 -2.92
CA VAL A 81 -18.85 16.90 -2.77
C VAL A 81 -18.18 17.35 -4.08
N ALA A 82 -17.49 16.45 -4.77
CA ALA A 82 -16.90 16.75 -6.07
C ALA A 82 -17.98 17.12 -7.12
N ARG A 83 -19.11 16.40 -7.12
CA ARG A 83 -20.25 16.69 -8.00
C ARG A 83 -20.88 18.05 -7.71
N VAL A 84 -21.09 18.38 -6.43
CA VAL A 84 -21.59 19.70 -6.02
C VAL A 84 -20.64 20.81 -6.49
N LYS A 85 -19.32 20.63 -6.28
CA LYS A 85 -18.32 21.61 -6.76
C LYS A 85 -18.33 21.77 -8.28
N GLN A 86 -18.57 20.68 -9.02
CA GLN A 86 -18.69 20.70 -10.47
C GLN A 86 -19.93 21.48 -10.93
N LEU A 87 -21.09 21.20 -10.35
CA LEU A 87 -22.35 21.89 -10.67
C LEU A 87 -22.25 23.40 -10.38
N ARG A 88 -21.71 23.75 -9.20
CA ARG A 88 -21.41 25.14 -8.83
C ARG A 88 -20.54 25.83 -9.87
N LYS A 89 -19.52 25.14 -10.41
CA LYS A 89 -18.62 25.71 -11.43
C LYS A 89 -19.35 25.96 -12.76
N GLN A 90 -20.39 25.18 -13.06
CA GLN A 90 -21.20 25.29 -14.26
C GLN A 90 -22.32 26.35 -14.12
N GLY A 91 -22.51 26.91 -12.92
CA GLY A 91 -23.57 27.89 -12.64
C GLY A 91 -24.92 27.27 -12.25
N TRP A 92 -24.94 25.95 -11.96
CA TRP A 92 -26.07 25.27 -11.33
C TRP A 92 -26.01 25.39 -9.81
#